data_AF-E0NND1-F1
#
_entry.id   AF-E0NND1-F1
#
_cell.length_a   1.000
_cell.length_b   1.000
_cell.length_c   1.000
_cell.angle_alpha   90.00
_cell.angle_beta   90.00
_cell.angle_gamma   90.00
#
_symmetry.space_group_name_H-M   'P 1'
#
loop_
_entity.id
_entity.type
_entity.pdbx_description
1 polymer ?
#
loop_
_entity_poly.entity_id
_entity_poly.type
_entity_poly.pdbx_seq_one_letter_code
_entity_poly.pdbx_strand_id
1 'polypeptide(L)' 'MNFIRMVTCVKYESFKERVRIVRMLMDEGWKIVEYSDGFVIGEKFRKKGDKNEIS' A
#
# COMPACT_ATOMS: atom_id res chain seq x y z
N MET A 1 -14.44 -7.86 15.44
CA MET A 1 -13.37 -6.86 15.25
C MET A 1 -13.57 -6.20 13.89
N ASN A 2 -13.76 -4.88 13.84
CA ASN A 2 -13.94 -4.16 12.58
C ASN A 2 -12.55 -3.79 12.02
N PHE A 3 -12.13 -4.41 10.94
CA PHE A 3 -10.92 -4.03 10.20
C PHE A 3 -11.31 -3.10 9.07
N ILE A 4 -10.61 -1.98 8.92
CA ILE A 4 -10.77 -1.10 7.77
C ILE A 4 -9.75 -1.57 6.72
N ARG A 5 -10.27 -2.01 5.59
CA ARG A 5 -9.48 -2.33 4.39
C ARG A 5 -9.16 -1.01 3.69
N MET A 6 -7.88 -0.69 3.57
CA MET A 6 -7.38 0.44 2.79
C MET A 6 -6.78 -0.11 1.51
N VAL A 7 -7.07 0.55 0.39
CA VAL A 7 -6.53 0.20 -0.93
C VAL A 7 -5.84 1.42 -1.49
N THR A 8 -4.63 1.24 -2.04
CA THR A 8 -3.89 2.28 -2.75
C THR A 8 -3.58 1.80 -4.17
N CYS A 9 -3.60 2.73 -5.12
CA CYS A 9 -3.28 2.49 -6.51
C CYS A 9 -2.27 3.55 -6.94
N VAL A 10 -1.08 3.11 -7.33
CA VAL A 10 0.03 4.00 -7.69
C VAL A 10 0.43 3.69 -9.13
N LYS A 11 0.40 4.72 -9.98
CA LYS A 11 0.86 4.60 -11.37
C LYS A 11 2.40 4.52 -11.41
N TYR A 12 2.94 3.71 -12.31
CA TYR A 12 4.36 3.70 -12.64
C TYR A 12 4.56 3.77 -14.15
N GLU A 13 5.64 4.43 -14.57
CA GLU A 13 5.98 4.60 -16.00
C GLU A 13 7.22 3.78 -16.41
N SER A 14 7.88 3.13 -15.45
CA SER A 14 9.11 2.37 -15.69
C SER A 14 9.31 1.25 -14.68
N PHE A 15 10.04 0.20 -15.08
CA PHE A 15 10.38 -0.92 -14.19
C PHE A 15 11.10 -0.48 -12.91
N LYS A 16 12.03 0.48 -13.02
CA LYS A 16 12.74 1.05 -11.87
C LYS A 16 11.79 1.74 -10.88
N GLU A 17 10.80 2.46 -11.41
CA GLU A 17 9.79 3.14 -10.61
C GLU A 17 8.85 2.15 -9.93
N ARG A 18 8.43 1.09 -10.66
CA ARG A 18 7.67 -0.03 -10.10
C ARG A 18 8.37 -0.64 -8.88
N VAL A 19 9.66 -0.96 -8.99
CA VAL A 19 10.43 -1.54 -7.88
C VAL A 19 10.51 -0.59 -6.68
N ARG A 20 10.67 0.71 -6.95
CA ARG A 20 10.71 1.75 -5.90
C ARG A 20 9.36 1.86 -5.17
N ILE A 21 8.26 1.91 -5.92
CA ILE A 21 6.89 1.99 -5.37
C ILE A 21 6.59 0.74 -4.53
N VAL A 22 6.91 -0.45 -5.04
CA VAL A 22 6.71 -1.70 -4.31
C VAL A 22 7.45 -1.69 -2.98
N ARG A 23 8.74 -1.30 -2.99
CA ARG A 23 9.52 -1.20 -1.75
C ARG A 23 8.89 -0.22 -0.76
N MET A 24 8.55 0.99 -1.21
CA MET A 24 7.91 2.01 -0.37
C MET A 24 6.62 1.50 0.26
N LEU A 25 5.75 0.85 -0.52
CA LEU A 25 4.51 0.27 -0.04
C LEU A 25 4.76 -0.85 0.98
N MET A 26 5.74 -1.73 0.73
CA MET A 26 6.10 -2.81 1.66
C MET A 26 6.69 -2.28 2.97
N ASP A 27 7.56 -1.26 2.92
CA ASP A 27 8.11 -0.57 4.09
C ASP A 27 7.01 0.08 4.95
N GLU A 28 5.99 0.64 4.30
CA GLU A 28 4.82 1.20 4.97
C GLU A 28 3.81 0.13 5.45
N GLY A 29 4.11 -1.16 5.25
CA GLY A 29 3.26 -2.27 5.69
C GLY A 29 2.01 -2.49 4.81
N TRP A 30 2.04 -2.04 3.56
CA TRP A 30 1.07 -2.43 2.54
C TRP A 30 1.47 -3.77 1.92
N LYS A 31 0.48 -4.62 1.67
CA LYS A 31 0.63 -5.85 0.91
C LYS A 31 0.31 -5.57 -0.55
N ILE A 32 1.24 -5.86 -1.47
CA ILE A 32 0.95 -5.75 -2.90
C ILE A 32 0.01 -6.89 -3.31
N VAL A 33 -1.09 -6.54 -3.98
CA VAL A 33 -2.13 -7.51 -4.38
C VAL A 33 -2.23 -7.66 -5.88
N GLU A 34 -1.86 -6.63 -6.65
CA GLU A 34 -1.90 -6.69 -8.10
C GLU A 34 -0.83 -5.80 -8.73
N TYR A 35 -0.28 -6.31 -9.85
CA TYR A 35 0.53 -5.56 -10.79
C TYR A 35 -0.26 -5.46 -12.08
N SER A 36 -0.78 -4.27 -12.38
CA SER A 36 -1.40 -3.99 -13.67
C SER A 36 -0.41 -3.19 -14.53
N ASP A 37 -0.60 -3.20 -15.85
CA ASP A 37 0.26 -2.48 -16.79
C ASP A 37 0.28 -0.99 -16.45
N GLY A 38 1.38 -0.55 -15.83
CA GLY A 38 1.56 0.80 -15.33
C GLY A 38 0.93 1.11 -13.97
N PHE A 39 0.44 0.14 -13.20
CA PHE A 39 -0.09 0.36 -11.84
C PHE A 39 0.32 -0.72 -10.82
N VAL A 40 0.66 -0.27 -9.61
CA VAL A 40 0.84 -1.13 -8.43
C VAL A 40 -0.34 -0.91 -7.49
N ILE A 41 -1.02 -1.99 -7.13
CA ILE A 41 -2.13 -1.95 -6.17
C ILE A 41 -1.68 -2.56 -4.85
N GLY A 42 -1.78 -1.78 -3.78
CA GLY A 42 -1.46 -2.18 -2.41
C GLY A 42 -2.69 -2.22 -1.52
N GLU A 43 -2.73 -3.16 -0.59
CA GLU A 43 -3.76 -3.27 0.42
C GLU A 43 -3.18 -3.26 1.83
N LYS A 44 -3.82 -2.54 2.74
CA LYS A 44 -3.44 -2.49 4.15
C LYS A 44 -4.68 -2.62 5.03
N PHE A 45 -4.59 -3.45 6.05
CA PHE A 45 -5.65 -3.60 7.04
C PHE A 45 -5.29 -2.78 8.28
N ARG A 46 -6.10 -1.77 8.60
CA ARG A 46 -5.97 -1.03 9.85
C ARG A 46 -7.05 -1.50 10.81
N LYS A 47 -6.67 -1.77 12.07
CA LYS A 47 -7.64 -2.04 13.13
C LYS A 47 -8.43 -0.76 13.41
N LYS A 48 -9.76 -0.81 13.37
CA LYS A 48 -10.62 0.30 13.79
C LYS A 48 -10.48 0.43 15.31
N GLY A 49 -9.57 1.29 15.77
CA GLY A 49 -9.17 1.41 17.18
C GLY A 49 -7.69 1.71 17.42
N ASP A 50 -6.85 1.60 16.38
CA ASP A 50 -5.46 2.08 16.43
C ASP A 50 -5.45 3.62 16.46
N LYS A 51 -5.58 4.18 17.67
CA LYS A 51 -5.25 5.58 17.94
C LYS A 51 -3.78 5.76 17.56
N ASN A 52 -3.52 6.46 16.47
CA ASN A 52 -2.23 7.14 16.32
C ASN A 52 -2.26 8.27 17.34
N GLU A 53 -1.80 8.01 18.56
CA GLU A 53 -1.31 9.05 19.45
C GLU A 53 -0.05 9.62 18.78
N ILE A 54 -0.24 10.67 17.98
CA ILE A 54 0.84 11.57 17.60
C ILE A 54 1.04 12.46 18.84
N SER A 55 2.11 12.20 19.60
CA SER A 55 2.62 13.11 20.64
C SER A 55 3.37 14.28 20.02
#